data_AF-A0AB39PX75-F1
#
_entry.id   AF-A0AB39PX75-F1
#
_cell.length_a   1.000
_cell.length_b   1.000
_cell.length_c   1.000
_cell.angle_alpha   90.00
_cell.angle_beta   90.00
_cell.angle_gamma   90.00
#
_symmetry.space_group_name_H-M   'P 1'
#
loop_
_entity.id
_entity.type
_entity.pdbx_description
1 polymer ?
#
loop_
_entity_poly.entity_id
_entity_poly.type
_entity_poly.pdbx_seq_one_letter_code
_entity_poly.pdbx_strand_id
1 'polypeptide(L)' 'MTEVVSPFWKSSYSGQENACVEVADTAPGGRAVRDSKQQDGPLLTVSREGRQAFIRQFG' A
#
# COMPACT_ATOMS: atom_id res chain seq x y z
N MET A 1 3.03 -3.67 -15.84
CA MET A 1 4.02 -3.03 -14.94
C MET A 1 3.21 -2.22 -13.93
N THR A 2 3.42 -2.41 -12.63
CA THR A 2 2.65 -1.69 -11.61
C THR A 2 3.16 -0.25 -11.54
N GLU A 3 2.37 0.71 -12.02
CA GLU A 3 2.70 2.13 -11.98
C GLU A 3 1.95 2.80 -10.82
N VAL A 4 2.63 3.61 -10.01
CA VAL A 4 1.99 4.41 -8.96
C VAL A 4 1.34 5.63 -9.61
N VAL A 5 0.02 5.79 -9.45
CA VAL A 5 -0.78 6.81 -10.14
C VAL A 5 -1.39 7.86 -9.21
N SER A 6 -1.06 7.81 -7.92
CA SER A 6 -1.48 8.80 -6.93
C SER A 6 -0.32 9.17 -6.00
N PRO A 7 -0.40 10.32 -5.31
CA PRO A 7 0.47 10.58 -4.17
C PRO A 7 0.34 9.48 -3.11
N PHE A 8 1.40 9.29 -2.32
CA PHE A 8 1.33 8.49 -1.11
C PHE A 8 0.57 9.26 -0.02
N TRP A 9 -0.30 8.56 0.71
CA TRP A 9 -0.92 9.08 1.93
C TRP A 9 -0.72 8.13 3.08
N LYS A 10 -0.67 8.68 4.29
CA LYS A 10 -0.55 7.92 5.52
C LYS A 10 -1.80 7.07 5.74
N SER A 11 -1.62 5.78 5.99
CA SER A 11 -2.73 4.88 6.32
C SER A 11 -3.37 5.26 7.65
N SER A 12 -4.70 5.16 7.75
CA SER A 12 -5.48 5.35 8.98
C SER A 12 -5.15 4.32 10.07
N TYR A 13 -4.52 3.20 9.70
CA TYR A 13 -4.06 2.17 10.63
C TYR A 13 -2.63 2.42 11.16
N SER A 14 -2.01 3.55 10.81
CA SER A 14 -0.73 3.96 11.39
C SER A 14 -0.94 4.46 12.82
N GLY A 15 -0.71 3.58 13.81
CA GLY A 15 -0.78 3.92 15.23
C GLY A 15 0.37 4.84 15.71
N GLN A 16 0.33 5.21 17.00
CA GLN A 16 1.34 6.11 17.61
C GLN A 16 2.72 5.46 17.77
N GLU A 17 2.80 4.13 17.74
CA GLU A 17 4.02 3.36 18.01
C GLU A 17 4.97 3.24 16.82
N ASN A 18 5.18 4.32 16.07
CA ASN A 18 6.30 4.42 15.13
C ASN A 18 6.28 3.45 13.92
N ALA A 19 5.25 2.63 13.71
CA ALA A 19 5.09 1.74 12.56
C ALA A 19 4.21 2.37 11.45
N CYS A 20 4.58 3.57 11.00
CA CYS A 20 3.77 4.33 10.04
C CYS A 20 3.94 3.79 8.62
N VAL A 21 2.83 3.42 7.98
CA VAL A 21 2.81 3.00 6.57
C VAL A 21 2.09 4.03 5.71
N GLU A 22 2.61 4.26 4.51
CA GLU A 22 1.94 5.03 3.48
C GLU A 22 1.50 4.13 2.34
N VAL A 23 0.40 4.50 1.70
CA VAL A 23 -0.19 3.77 0.59
C VAL A 23 -0.45 4.69 -0.59
N ALA A 24 -0.41 4.14 -1.80
CA ALA A 24 -0.78 4.83 -3.03
C ALA A 24 -1.58 3.90 -3.96
N ASP A 25 -2.43 4.48 -4.80
CA ASP A 25 -3.08 3.79 -5.92
C ASP A 25 -2.08 3.44 -7.01
N THR A 26 -2.26 2.26 -7.62
CA THR A 26 -1.47 1.84 -8.78
C THR A 26 -2.36 1.45 -9.95
N ALA A 27 -1.91 1.67 -11.18
CA ALA A 27 -2.59 1.14 -12.36
C ALA A 27 -2.29 -0.37 -12.53
N PRO A 28 -3.28 -1.22 -12.88
CA PRO A 28 -4.67 -0.88 -13.25
C PRO A 28 -5.70 -0.93 -12.09
N GLY A 29 -5.28 -0.80 -10.84
CA GLY A 29 -6.18 -0.76 -9.68
C GLY A 29 -5.61 -1.44 -8.42
N GLY A 30 -4.29 -1.57 -8.32
CA GLY A 30 -3.61 -2.15 -7.17
C GLY A 30 -3.30 -1.11 -6.09
N ARG A 31 -2.42 -1.50 -5.15
CA ARG A 31 -1.89 -0.63 -4.10
C ARG A 31 -0.38 -0.78 -4.00
N ALA A 32 0.32 0.32 -3.87
CA ALA A 32 1.69 0.36 -3.40
C ALA A 32 1.69 0.68 -1.90
N VAL A 33 2.55 0.01 -1.14
CA VAL A 33 2.73 0.21 0.30
C VAL A 33 4.21 0.46 0.55
N ARG A 34 4.51 1.47 1.35
CA ARG A 34 5.88 1.79 1.78
C ARG A 34 5.94 2.14 3.24
N ASP A 35 7.15 2.05 3.78
CA ASP A 35 7.46 2.55 5.11
C ASP A 35 7.62 4.08 5.07
N SER A 36 6.91 4.80 5.95
CA SER A 36 6.92 6.28 5.95
C SER A 36 8.30 6.87 6.28
N LYS A 37 9.15 6.09 6.97
CA LYS A 37 10.47 6.50 7.46
C LYS A 37 11.58 6.12 6.50
N GLN A 38 11.31 5.23 5.54
CA GLN A 38 12.22 4.79 4.50
C GLN A 38 11.58 5.01 3.13
N GLN A 39 11.37 6.28 2.77
CA GLN A 39 10.64 6.67 1.56
C GLN A 39 11.33 6.21 0.26
N ASP A 40 12.65 6.10 0.28
CA ASP A 40 13.50 5.59 -0.82
C ASP A 40 13.71 4.06 -0.75
N GLY A 41 13.07 3.40 0.21
CA GLY A 41 13.12 1.96 0.39
C GLY A 41 12.25 1.18 -0.61
N PRO A 42 12.25 -0.15 -0.50
CA PRO A 42 11.46 -1.01 -1.39
C PRO A 42 9.95 -0.78 -1.24
N LEU A 43 9.25 -0.80 -2.38
CA LEU A 43 7.80 -0.74 -2.45
C LEU A 43 7.20 -2.15 -2.49
N LEU A 44 6.30 -2.45 -1.56
CA LEU A 44 5.43 -3.62 -1.67
C LEU A 44 4.26 -3.27 -2.59
N THR A 45 4.03 -4.06 -3.64
CA THR A 45 2.88 -3.86 -4.53
C THR A 45 1.91 -5.02 -4.43
N VAL A 46 0.62 -4.70 -4.31
CA VAL A 46 -0.48 -5.65 -4.22
C VAL A 46 -1.44 -5.39 -5.38
N SER A 47 -1.70 -6.42 -6.19
CA SER A 47 -2.66 -6.29 -7.29
C SER A 47 -4.09 -6.18 -6.77
N ARG A 48 -5.00 -5.70 -7.64
CA ARG A 48 -6.43 -5.63 -7.33
C ARG A 48 -6.97 -7.02 -6.98
N GLU A 49 -6.58 -8.03 -7.75
CA GLU A 49 -7.03 -9.42 -7.62
C GLU A 49 -6.50 -10.03 -6.33
N GLY A 50 -5.22 -9.81 -6.00
CA GLY A 50 -4.61 -10.29 -4.77
C GLY A 50 -5.27 -9.70 -3.53
N ARG A 51 -5.56 -8.39 -3.54
CA ARG A 51 -6.29 -7.73 -2.45
C ARG A 51 -7.70 -8.31 -2.29
N GLN A 52 -8.42 -8.51 -3.40
CA GLN A 52 -9.76 -9.10 -3.36
C GLN A 52 -9.75 -10.55 -2.85
N ALA A 53 -8.78 -11.36 -3.27
CA ALA A 53 -8.64 -12.72 -2.77
C ALA A 53 -8.37 -12.75 -1.25
N PHE A 54 -7.49 -11.86 -0.77
CA PHE A 54 -7.20 -11.73 0.65
C PHE A 54 -8.47 -11.37 1.46
N ILE A 55 -9.22 -10.35 1.03
CA ILE A 55 -10.46 -9.93 1.71
C ILE A 55 -11.49 -11.07 1.69
N ARG A 56 -11.64 -11.81 0.58
CA ARG A 56 -12.55 -12.96 0.55
C ARG A 56 -12.17 -14.09 1.51
N GLN A 57 -10.88 -14.25 1.80
CA GLN A 57 -10.37 -15.32 2.66
C GLN A 57 -10.37 -14.94 4.15
N PHE A 58 -10.16 -13.65 4.48
CA PHE A 58 -9.87 -13.19 5.85
C PHE A 58 -10.67 -11.96 6.30
N GLY A 59 -11.50 -11.36 5.43
CA GLY A 59 -12.35 -10.21 5.76
C GLY A 59 -13.70 -10.66 6.30
#